data_AF-A0A9P6T542-F1
#
_entry.id   AF-A0A9P6T542-F1
#
_cell.length_a   1.000
_cell.length_b   1.000
_cell.length_c   1.000
_cell.angle_alpha   90.00
_cell.angle_beta   90.00
_cell.angle_gamma   90.00
#
_symmetry.space_group_name_H-M   'P 1'
#
loop_
_entity.id
_entity.type
_entity.pdbx_description
1 polymer ?
#
loop_
_entity_poly.entity_id
_entity_poly.type
_entity_poly.pdbx_seq_one_letter_code
_entity_poly.pdbx_strand_id
1 'polypeptide(L)' 'VTFALTCNALGTKKLEPLIIGRYQRPHCFKGRLGSELGFSYFFNSKAWMNHMIF' A
#
# COMPACT_ATOMS: atom_id res chain seq x y z
N VAL A 1 9.83 -1.51 0.32
CA VAL A 1 8.36 -1.44 0.51
C VAL A 1 8.09 -0.30 1.44
N THR A 2 7.04 0.48 1.18
CA THR A 2 6.63 1.62 1.99
C THR A 2 5.22 1.38 2.52
N PHE A 3 4.97 1.80 3.76
CA PHE A 3 3.67 1.78 4.40
C PHE A 3 3.27 3.22 4.73
N ALA A 4 2.13 3.68 4.20
CA ALA A 4 1.53 4.92 4.65
C ALA A 4 0.46 4.60 5.69
N LEU A 5 0.68 5.11 6.91
CA LEU A 5 -0.20 4.96 8.05
C LEU A 5 -0.90 6.30 8.28
N THR A 6 -2.23 6.28 8.36
CA THR A 6 -3.02 7.50 8.50
C THR A 6 -3.97 7.37 9.68
N CYS A 7 -3.96 8.39 10.52
CA CYS A 7 -4.81 8.47 11.70
C CYS A 7 -5.23 9.92 11.94
N ASN A 8 -6.40 10.13 12.56
CA ASN A 8 -6.76 11.45 13.08
C ASN A 8 -5.84 11.86 14.25
N ALA A 9 -5.81 13.16 14.57
CA ALA A 9 -4.96 13.71 15.63
C ALA A 9 -5.18 13.06 17.01
N LEU A 10 -6.40 12.57 17.28
CA LEU A 10 -6.78 11.92 18.54
C LEU A 10 -6.39 10.43 18.60
N GLY A 11 -5.92 9.81 17.53
CA GLY A 11 -5.57 8.39 17.54
C GLY A 11 -6.76 7.41 17.42
N THR A 12 -7.99 7.90 17.43
CA THR A 12 -9.23 7.10 17.54
C THR A 12 -9.74 6.56 16.21
N LYS A 13 -9.42 7.21 15.10
CA LYS A 13 -9.79 6.78 13.75
C LYS A 13 -8.53 6.49 12.95
N LYS A 14 -8.27 5.21 12.72
CA LYS A 14 -7.14 4.72 11.93
C LYS A 14 -7.66 4.20 10.59
N LEU A 15 -7.03 4.60 9.50
CA LEU A 15 -7.28 4.02 8.19
C LEU A 15 -6.45 2.74 8.03
N GLU A 16 -6.88 1.87 7.13
CA GLU A 16 -6.08 0.71 6.75
C GLU A 16 -4.75 1.15 6.15
N PRO A 17 -3.63 0.44 6.44
CA PRO A 17 -2.34 0.77 5.85
C PRO A 17 -2.39 0.72 4.33
N LEU A 18 -1.85 1.75 3.70
CA LEU A 18 -1.59 1.75 2.26
C LEU A 18 -0.19 1.18 2.01
N ILE A 19 -0.10 0.10 1.25
CA ILE A 19 1.17 -0.57 0.94
C ILE A 19 1.64 -0.15 -0.44
N ILE A 20 2.90 0.30 -0.55
CA ILE A 20 3.52 0.67 -1.83
C ILE A 20 4.77 -0.19 -2.05
N GLY A 21 4.77 -0.96 -3.14
CA GLY A 21 5.91 -1.77 -3.54
C GLY A 21 6.50 -1.35 -4.88
N ARG A 22 7.57 -2.04 -5.27
CA ARG A 22 8.25 -1.77 -6.54
C ARG A 22 7.55 -2.42 -7.74
N TYR A 23 7.03 -3.62 -7.54
CA TYR A 23 6.48 -4.48 -8.58
C TYR A 23 4.97 -4.59 -8.44
N GLN A 24 4.24 -4.55 -9.55
CA GLN A 24 2.78 -4.72 -9.55
C GLN A 24 2.35 -6.08 -8.95
N ARG A 25 3.11 -7.12 -9.24
CA ARG A 25 2.86 -8.51 -8.79
C ARG A 25 4.14 -9.12 -8.20
N PRO A 26 4.46 -8.85 -6.94
CA PRO A 26 5.59 -9.49 -6.27
C PRO A 26 5.45 -11.01 -6.23
N HIS A 27 6.56 -11.75 -6.33
CA HIS A 27 6.54 -13.22 -6.27
C HIS A 27 5.90 -13.76 -4.98
N CYS A 28 6.06 -13.05 -3.85
CA CYS A 28 5.45 -13.45 -2.58
C CYS A 28 3.90 -13.39 -2.59
N PHE A 29 3.29 -12.71 -3.56
CA PHE A 29 1.83 -12.70 -3.71
C PHE A 29 1.31 -13.97 -4.41
N LYS A 30 2.21 -14.84 -4.91
CA LYS A 30 1.86 -16.08 -5.59
C LYS A 30 0.91 -15.86 -6.78
N GLY A 31 1.17 -14.81 -7.55
CA GLY A 31 0.36 -14.43 -8.73
C GLY A 31 -0.87 -13.58 -8.41
N ARG A 32 -1.23 -13.44 -7.14
CA ARG A 32 -2.39 -12.66 -6.70
C ARG A 32 -2.12 -11.16 -6.66
N LEU A 33 -3.17 -10.36 -6.76
CA LEU A 33 -3.16 -8.92 -6.52
C LEU A 33 -3.25 -8.63 -5.02
N GLY A 34 -2.83 -7.44 -4.59
CA GLY A 34 -2.96 -7.05 -3.18
C GLY A 34 -4.42 -7.05 -2.70
N SER A 35 -5.35 -6.63 -3.55
CA SER A 35 -6.80 -6.66 -3.26
C SER A 35 -7.34 -8.08 -3.05
N GLU A 36 -6.82 -9.08 -3.78
CA GLU A 36 -7.17 -10.50 -3.58
C GLU A 36 -6.58 -11.07 -2.28
N LEU A 37 -5.58 -10.40 -1.71
CA LEU A 37 -4.98 -10.72 -0.41
C LEU A 37 -5.55 -9.89 0.74
N GLY A 38 -6.48 -8.97 0.46
CA GLY A 38 -7.16 -8.15 1.46
C GLY A 38 -6.39 -6.90 1.89
N PHE A 39 -5.46 -6.37 1.09
CA PHE A 39 -4.79 -5.10 1.40
C PHE A 39 -4.69 -4.16 0.20
N SER A 40 -4.73 -2.86 0.49
CA SER A 40 -4.57 -1.81 -0.52
C SER A 40 -3.11 -1.72 -0.95
N TYR A 41 -2.84 -2.04 -2.22
CA TYR A 41 -1.49 -2.15 -2.77
C TYR A 41 -1.30 -1.30 -4.02
N PHE A 42 -0.34 -0.38 -3.96
CA PHE A 42 0.14 0.40 -5.10
C PHE A 42 1.56 0.00 -5.47
N PHE A 43 1.96 0.32 -6.69
CA PHE A 43 3.30 0.03 -7.18
C PHE A 43 3.85 1.16 -8.04
N ASN A 44 5.15 1.42 -7.90
CA ASN A 44 5.93 2.21 -8.83
C ASN A 44 7.41 1.89 -8.67
N SER A 45 8.27 2.31 -9.60
CA SER A 45 9.69 1.99 -9.58
C SER A 45 10.42 2.38 -8.29
N LYS A 46 9.95 3.43 -7.59
CA LYS A 46 10.55 3.92 -6.34
C LYS A 46 9.96 3.27 -5.08
N ALA A 47 8.86 2.53 -5.21
CA ALA A 47 8.06 2.04 -4.09
C ALA A 47 7.71 3.16 -3.07
N TRP A 48 7.43 4.37 -3.55
CA TRP A 48 7.19 5.56 -2.72
C TRP A 48 5.93 6.30 -3.14
N MET A 49 5.40 7.17 -2.29
CA MET A 49 4.21 7.98 -2.59
C MET A 49 4.48 8.96 -3.75
N ASN A 50 3.46 9.21 -4.57
CA ASN A 50 3.48 10.19 -5.66
C ASN A 50 2.09 10.84 -5.82
N HIS A 51 1.97 11.82 -6.72
CA HIS A 51 0.74 12.57 -7.00
C HIS A 51 -0.42 11.75 -7.60
N MET A 52 -0.22 10.47 -7.92
CA MET A 52 -1.29 9.58 -8.39
C MET A 52 -1.81 8.67 -7.27
N ILE A 53 -1.01 8.49 -6.22
CA ILE A 53 -1.36 7.70 -5.02
C ILE A 53 -2.01 8.61 -3.97
N PHE A 54 -1.80 9.93 -4.06
CA PHE A 54 -2.42 10.97 -3.24
C PHE A 54 -3.24 11.93 -4.11
#